data_AF-A0A960DQX2-F1
#
_entry.id   AF-A0A960DQX2-F1
#
_cell.length_a   1.000
_cell.length_b   1.000
_cell.length_c   1.000
_cell.angle_alpha   90.00
_cell.angle_beta   90.00
_cell.angle_gamma   90.00
#
_symmetry.space_group_name_H-M   'P 1'
#
loop_
_entity.id
_entity.type
_entity.pdbx_description
1 polymer ?
#
loop_
_entity_poly.entity_id
_entity_poly.type
_entity_poly.pdbx_seq_one_letter_code
_entity_poly.pdbx_strand_id
1 'polypeptide(L)'
;APIADRIAAELRGVVSAVLPVVGLLAESAEAAVFTEADARALAAVAAVSDPLDREDMLLTADDFLTFDLLDLDEPSRRRLLSLLDLYGLRVAVAAADRGAHTASDFLREFGEASGFRALRDVIVRRFAGQSEAFKAHAALNDLRRASYLRSDPDNVRALRALRSPLEKLEFDPAFVQLRLLEVAQAVSRGDLRLPDELMGDVLALADAGDPRSVVGASAFAGRDAAAAGAARWSAWGNDSRRSPNESRMARMVKEAFEAMWLEFERGAR
;
A
#
# COMPACT_ATOMS: atom_id res chain seq x y z
N ALA A 1 3.20 13.98 9.42
CA ALA A 1 2.22 13.30 10.28
C ALA A 1 2.99 12.43 11.29
N PRO A 2 3.43 13.00 12.42
CA PRO A 2 4.46 12.39 13.26
C PRO A 2 4.03 11.07 13.92
N ILE A 3 2.73 10.86 14.17
CA ILE A 3 2.23 9.63 14.79
C ILE A 3 2.23 8.46 13.79
N ALA A 4 1.73 8.67 12.57
CA ALA A 4 1.69 7.62 11.55
C ALA A 4 3.10 7.11 11.24
N ASP A 5 4.07 8.02 11.08
CA ASP A 5 5.46 7.69 10.81
C ASP A 5 6.10 6.90 11.98
N ARG A 6 5.81 7.30 13.23
CA ARG A 6 6.28 6.57 14.43
C ARG A 6 5.69 5.17 14.52
N ILE A 7 4.36 5.04 14.36
CA ILE A 7 3.68 3.74 14.42
C ILE A 7 4.11 2.83 13.26
N ALA A 8 4.32 3.37 12.07
CA ALA A 8 4.88 2.63 10.94
C ALA A 8 6.27 2.06 11.29
N ALA A 9 7.12 2.83 11.95
CA ALA A 9 8.45 2.39 12.38
C ALA A 9 8.41 1.30 13.47
N GLU A 10 7.45 1.39 14.40
CA GLU A 10 7.22 0.41 15.48
C GLU A 10 6.62 -0.90 14.97
N LEU A 11 5.75 -0.85 13.96
CA LEU A 11 5.05 -2.01 13.39
C LEU A 11 5.71 -2.57 12.11
N ARG A 12 6.97 -2.23 11.86
CA ARG A 12 7.74 -2.78 10.73
C ARG A 12 7.73 -4.31 10.78
N GLY A 13 7.44 -4.94 9.65
CA GLY A 13 7.34 -6.40 9.55
C GLY A 13 5.97 -6.99 9.92
N VAL A 14 5.08 -6.22 10.55
CA VAL A 14 3.72 -6.67 10.93
C VAL A 14 2.66 -6.07 10.03
N VAL A 15 2.77 -4.78 9.72
CA VAL A 15 1.83 -4.06 8.86
C VAL A 15 2.49 -3.62 7.56
N SER A 16 1.70 -3.61 6.49
CA SER A 16 2.17 -3.22 5.16
C SER A 16 2.32 -1.70 4.99
N ALA A 17 1.46 -0.92 5.65
CA ALA A 17 1.51 0.54 5.65
C ALA A 17 0.68 1.07 6.84
N VAL A 18 1.03 2.27 7.32
CA VAL A 18 0.22 3.03 8.28
C VAL A 18 -0.07 4.39 7.67
N LEU A 19 -1.35 4.72 7.49
CA LEU A 19 -1.78 5.92 6.79
C LEU A 19 -2.77 6.69 7.68
N PRO A 20 -2.57 8.00 7.90
CA PRO A 20 -3.56 8.82 8.59
C PRO A 20 -4.77 9.02 7.68
N VAL A 21 -5.97 8.79 8.20
CA VAL A 21 -7.23 9.02 7.48
C VAL A 21 -8.23 9.74 8.39
N VAL A 22 -8.85 10.78 7.86
CA VAL A 22 -9.96 11.49 8.50
C VAL A 22 -11.26 10.96 7.91
N GLY A 23 -11.87 9.98 8.58
CA GLY A 23 -13.01 9.22 8.06
C GLY A 23 -14.21 10.06 7.66
N LEU A 24 -14.58 11.05 8.47
CA LEU A 24 -15.71 11.95 8.19
C LEU A 24 -15.50 12.80 6.93
N LEU A 25 -14.28 13.32 6.71
CA LEU A 25 -13.94 14.03 5.47
C LEU A 25 -13.93 13.08 4.26
N ALA A 26 -13.41 11.87 4.43
CA ALA A 26 -13.41 10.86 3.37
C ALA A 26 -14.84 10.48 2.97
N GLU A 27 -15.70 10.22 3.94
CA GLU A 27 -17.11 9.89 3.72
C GLU A 27 -17.85 11.06 3.06
N SER A 28 -17.68 12.28 3.58
CA SER A 28 -18.28 13.47 2.99
C SER A 28 -17.85 13.67 1.54
N ALA A 29 -16.57 13.44 1.22
CA ALA A 29 -16.02 13.56 -0.13
C ALA A 29 -16.52 12.49 -1.12
N GLU A 30 -16.65 11.24 -0.67
CA GLU A 30 -16.85 10.08 -1.57
C GLU A 30 -18.28 9.50 -1.56
N ALA A 31 -19.06 9.71 -0.50
CA ALA A 31 -20.37 9.08 -0.32
C ALA A 31 -21.56 9.90 -0.84
N ALA A 32 -21.32 11.04 -1.50
CA ALA A 32 -22.34 11.94 -2.04
C ALA A 32 -23.41 12.40 -1.01
N VAL A 33 -23.04 12.46 0.27
CA VAL A 33 -23.92 12.89 1.39
C VAL A 33 -23.92 14.41 1.62
N PHE A 34 -22.89 15.09 1.11
CA PHE A 34 -22.69 16.53 1.23
C PHE A 34 -23.39 17.28 0.09
N THR A 35 -24.12 18.35 0.43
CA THR A 35 -25.03 19.04 -0.49
C THR A 35 -24.68 20.52 -0.66
N GLU A 36 -25.28 21.20 -1.65
CA GLU A 36 -25.17 22.66 -1.81
C GLU A 36 -25.80 23.45 -0.65
N ALA A 37 -26.72 22.85 0.11
CA ALA A 37 -27.20 23.46 1.34
C ALA A 37 -26.10 23.47 2.42
N ASP A 38 -25.35 22.38 2.52
CA ASP A 38 -24.21 22.27 3.45
C ASP A 38 -23.08 23.23 3.06
N ALA A 39 -22.81 23.37 1.75
CA ALA A 39 -21.82 24.34 1.24
C ALA A 39 -22.18 25.79 1.63
N ARG A 40 -23.45 26.18 1.47
CA ARG A 40 -23.92 27.52 1.90
C ARG A 40 -23.83 27.71 3.41
N ALA A 41 -24.14 26.67 4.19
CA ALA A 41 -23.98 26.70 5.64
C ALA A 41 -22.51 26.88 6.05
N LEU A 42 -21.56 26.19 5.39
CA LEU A 42 -20.13 26.40 5.59
C LEU A 42 -19.66 27.80 5.20
N ALA A 43 -20.20 28.37 4.12
CA ALA A 43 -19.91 29.74 3.75
C ALA A 43 -20.37 30.74 4.83
N ALA A 44 -21.51 30.48 5.48
CA ALA A 44 -21.97 31.27 6.63
C ALA A 44 -21.04 31.12 7.84
N VAL A 45 -20.57 29.90 8.13
CA VAL A 45 -19.54 29.66 9.18
C VAL A 45 -18.26 30.43 8.89
N ALA A 46 -17.80 30.41 7.63
CA ALA A 46 -16.60 31.14 7.22
C ALA A 46 -16.78 32.67 7.20
N ALA A 47 -18.02 33.18 7.16
CA ALA A 47 -18.30 34.62 7.16
C ALA A 47 -18.01 35.30 8.51
N VAL A 48 -17.98 34.53 9.61
CA VAL A 48 -17.41 35.00 10.89
C VAL A 48 -15.94 35.28 10.64
N SER A 49 -15.52 36.55 10.58
CA SER A 49 -14.19 36.93 10.06
C SER A 49 -13.19 37.31 11.15
N ASP A 50 -13.66 37.62 12.36
CA ASP A 50 -12.78 37.91 13.48
C ASP A 50 -12.04 36.63 13.92
N PRO A 51 -10.70 36.65 14.05
CA PRO A 51 -9.92 35.46 14.39
C PRO A 51 -10.21 34.89 15.79
N LEU A 52 -10.50 35.74 16.78
CA LEU A 52 -10.79 35.30 18.14
C LEU A 52 -12.17 34.65 18.18
N ASP A 53 -13.16 35.27 17.53
CA ASP A 53 -14.50 34.69 17.37
C ASP A 53 -14.46 33.33 16.67
N ARG A 54 -13.62 33.18 15.62
CA ARG A 54 -13.44 31.90 14.93
C ARG A 54 -12.80 30.84 15.82
N GLU A 55 -11.81 31.23 16.64
CA GLU A 55 -11.12 30.33 17.56
C GLU A 55 -12.09 29.83 18.64
N ASP A 56 -12.84 30.73 19.26
CA ASP A 56 -13.86 30.41 20.27
C ASP A 56 -14.97 29.54 19.68
N MET A 57 -15.51 29.91 18.51
CA MET A 57 -16.55 29.15 17.81
C MET A 57 -16.12 27.71 17.49
N LEU A 58 -14.84 27.46 17.20
CA LEU A 58 -14.32 26.15 16.77
C LEU A 58 -13.49 25.47 17.88
N LEU A 59 -13.60 25.93 19.13
CA LEU A 59 -12.86 25.37 20.26
C LEU A 59 -13.43 24.01 20.67
N THR A 60 -14.74 23.94 20.92
CA THR A 60 -15.47 22.70 21.21
C THR A 60 -16.75 22.58 20.35
N ALA A 61 -17.33 21.39 20.32
CA ALA A 61 -18.59 21.15 19.62
C ALA A 61 -19.76 21.92 20.25
N ASP A 62 -19.71 22.13 21.58
CA ASP A 62 -20.73 22.89 22.29
C ASP A 62 -20.62 24.38 21.93
N ASP A 63 -19.39 24.93 21.95
CA ASP A 63 -19.13 26.32 21.55
C ASP A 63 -19.66 26.59 20.13
N PHE A 64 -19.40 25.69 19.18
CA PHE A 64 -19.93 25.80 17.81
C PHE A 64 -21.46 25.81 17.74
N LEU A 65 -22.12 24.97 18.54
CA LEU A 65 -23.59 24.86 18.56
C LEU A 65 -24.25 26.09 19.19
N THR A 66 -23.64 26.66 20.22
CA THR A 66 -24.20 27.80 20.97
C THR A 66 -23.64 29.16 20.56
N PHE A 67 -22.73 29.22 19.57
CA PHE A 67 -22.09 30.47 19.17
C PHE A 67 -23.10 31.50 18.65
N ASP A 68 -23.19 32.65 19.32
CA ASP A 68 -24.25 33.65 19.11
C ASP A 68 -24.11 34.44 17.79
N LEU A 69 -22.88 34.64 17.29
CA LEU A 69 -22.63 35.48 16.10
C LEU A 69 -22.81 34.74 14.77
N LEU A 70 -23.08 33.44 14.81
CA LEU A 70 -23.30 32.63 13.61
C LEU A 70 -24.79 32.61 13.25
N ASP A 71 -25.15 33.23 12.13
CA ASP A 71 -26.53 33.19 11.61
C ASP A 71 -26.81 31.86 10.87
N LEU A 72 -26.93 30.79 11.65
CA LEU A 72 -27.23 29.43 11.16
C LEU A 72 -28.08 28.68 12.18
N ASP A 73 -29.12 28.00 11.72
CA ASP A 73 -30.02 27.23 12.58
C ASP A 73 -29.32 26.01 13.22
N GLU A 74 -29.74 25.67 14.43
CA GLU A 74 -29.16 24.58 15.22
C GLU A 74 -29.16 23.21 14.48
N PRO A 75 -30.23 22.79 13.75
CA PRO A 75 -30.18 21.59 12.91
C PRO A 75 -29.06 21.60 11.87
N SER A 76 -28.86 22.71 11.15
CA SER A 76 -27.77 22.84 10.17
C SER A 76 -26.40 22.77 10.84
N ARG A 77 -26.21 23.41 12.00
CA ARG A 77 -24.96 23.30 12.78
C ARG A 77 -24.66 21.86 13.20
N ARG A 78 -25.66 21.15 13.76
CA ARG A 78 -25.53 19.73 14.13
C ARG A 78 -25.20 18.85 12.93
N ARG A 79 -25.84 19.12 11.78
CA ARG A 79 -25.57 18.40 10.53
C ARG A 79 -24.12 18.60 10.09
N LEU A 80 -23.60 19.82 10.09
CA LEU A 80 -22.20 20.09 9.74
C LEU A 80 -21.22 19.37 10.68
N LEU A 81 -21.47 19.40 11.99
CA LEU A 81 -20.66 18.64 12.96
C LEU A 81 -20.72 17.13 12.70
N SER A 82 -21.89 16.59 12.36
CA SER A 82 -22.01 15.15 12.05
C SER A 82 -21.23 14.73 10.80
N LEU A 83 -21.12 15.64 9.82
CA LEU A 83 -20.45 15.37 8.54
C LEU A 83 -18.93 15.57 8.63
N LEU A 84 -18.48 16.54 9.42
CA LEU A 84 -17.10 17.06 9.33
C LEU A 84 -16.35 17.07 10.65
N ASP A 85 -17.06 17.11 11.78
CA ASP A 85 -16.51 17.44 13.10
C ASP A 85 -15.73 18.78 13.09
N LEU A 86 -15.13 19.18 14.21
CA LEU A 86 -14.40 20.45 14.35
C LEU A 86 -13.19 20.53 13.41
N TYR A 87 -12.50 19.42 13.19
CA TYR A 87 -11.37 19.39 12.26
C TYR A 87 -11.81 19.68 10.83
N GLY A 88 -12.88 19.04 10.35
CA GLY A 88 -13.38 19.27 9.00
C GLY A 88 -13.99 20.65 8.83
N LEU A 89 -14.61 21.22 9.88
CA LEU A 89 -15.04 22.62 9.89
C LEU A 89 -13.87 23.59 9.72
N ARG A 90 -12.73 23.37 10.40
CA ARG A 90 -11.52 24.18 10.22
C ARG A 90 -10.95 24.07 8.80
N VAL A 91 -10.94 22.86 8.23
CA VAL A 91 -10.55 22.64 6.82
C VAL A 91 -11.48 23.42 5.88
N ALA A 92 -12.79 23.37 6.12
CA ALA A 92 -13.78 24.09 5.33
C ALA A 92 -13.62 25.60 5.43
N VAL A 93 -13.46 26.17 6.63
CA VAL A 93 -13.23 27.62 6.81
C VAL A 93 -11.97 28.06 6.06
N ALA A 94 -10.87 27.31 6.20
CA ALA A 94 -9.64 27.61 5.48
C ALA A 94 -9.80 27.49 3.95
N ALA A 95 -10.60 26.54 3.47
CA ALA A 95 -10.94 26.41 2.06
C ALA A 95 -11.80 27.58 1.56
N ALA A 96 -12.77 28.03 2.35
CA ALA A 96 -13.61 29.18 2.04
C ALA A 96 -12.80 30.47 1.98
N ASP A 97 -11.83 30.65 2.90
CA ASP A 97 -10.87 31.77 2.87
C ASP A 97 -10.00 31.75 1.59
N ARG A 98 -9.79 30.58 0.97
CA ARG A 98 -9.15 30.42 -0.35
C ARG A 98 -10.10 30.55 -1.55
N GLY A 99 -11.39 30.82 -1.31
CA GLY A 99 -12.40 31.02 -2.35
C GLY A 99 -13.28 29.80 -2.66
N ALA A 100 -13.31 28.77 -1.81
CA ALA A 100 -14.26 27.67 -1.96
C ALA A 100 -15.68 28.13 -1.58
N HIS A 101 -16.64 27.98 -2.50
CA HIS A 101 -18.01 28.44 -2.28
C HIS A 101 -19.08 27.43 -2.67
N THR A 102 -18.77 26.45 -3.53
CA THR A 102 -19.71 25.43 -3.98
C THR A 102 -19.47 24.10 -3.27
N ALA A 103 -20.45 23.18 -3.34
CA ALA A 103 -20.25 21.84 -2.80
C ALA A 103 -19.08 21.12 -3.47
N SER A 104 -18.89 21.33 -4.77
CA SER A 104 -17.78 20.74 -5.52
C SER A 104 -16.41 21.25 -5.03
N ASP A 105 -16.31 22.53 -4.67
CA ASP A 105 -15.06 23.10 -4.15
C ASP A 105 -14.68 22.47 -2.80
N PHE A 106 -15.63 22.40 -1.87
CA PHE A 106 -15.40 21.80 -0.56
C PHE A 106 -15.11 20.30 -0.65
N LEU A 107 -15.84 19.56 -1.49
CA LEU A 107 -15.61 18.13 -1.71
C LEU A 107 -14.19 17.84 -2.19
N ARG A 108 -13.64 18.68 -3.07
CA ARG A 108 -12.24 18.56 -3.54
C ARG A 108 -11.27 18.73 -2.38
N GLU A 109 -11.45 19.76 -1.56
CA GLU A 109 -10.58 20.05 -0.41
C GLU A 109 -10.69 18.96 0.68
N PHE A 110 -11.89 18.43 0.92
CA PHE A 110 -12.08 17.30 1.83
C PHE A 110 -11.42 16.03 1.32
N GLY A 111 -11.52 15.75 0.01
CA GLY A 111 -10.83 14.63 -0.62
C GLY A 111 -9.31 14.70 -0.43
N GLU A 112 -8.72 15.88 -0.63
CA GLU A 112 -7.28 16.12 -0.44
C GLU A 112 -6.86 16.02 1.03
N ALA A 113 -7.63 16.61 1.95
CA ALA A 113 -7.31 16.62 3.39
C ALA A 113 -7.62 15.31 4.13
N SER A 114 -8.48 14.44 3.57
CA SER A 114 -8.93 13.21 4.23
C SER A 114 -7.86 12.13 4.33
N GLY A 115 -6.84 12.14 3.46
CA GLY A 115 -5.86 11.05 3.34
C GLY A 115 -6.41 9.78 2.66
N PHE A 116 -7.70 9.74 2.28
CA PHE A 116 -8.34 8.56 1.70
C PHE A 116 -7.77 8.20 0.32
N ARG A 117 -7.41 9.18 -0.50
CA ARG A 117 -6.77 8.92 -1.80
C ARG A 117 -5.45 8.15 -1.65
N ALA A 118 -4.62 8.51 -0.68
CA ALA A 118 -3.38 7.78 -0.40
C ALA A 118 -3.66 6.33 0.02
N LEU A 119 -4.67 6.11 0.87
CA LEU A 119 -5.14 4.77 1.24
C LEU A 119 -5.60 3.97 0.01
N ARG A 120 -6.46 4.56 -0.82
CA ARG A 120 -6.96 3.93 -2.05
C ARG A 120 -5.81 3.58 -2.98
N ASP A 121 -4.85 4.48 -3.17
CA ASP A 121 -3.71 4.23 -4.06
C ASP A 121 -2.81 3.11 -3.54
N VAL A 122 -2.62 2.99 -2.22
CA VAL A 122 -1.89 1.87 -1.62
C VAL A 122 -2.65 0.56 -1.83
N ILE A 123 -3.97 0.54 -1.60
CA ILE A 123 -4.81 -0.64 -1.82
C ILE A 123 -4.80 -1.05 -3.29
N VAL A 124 -5.07 -0.14 -4.22
CA VAL A 124 -5.15 -0.44 -5.65
C VAL A 124 -3.78 -0.89 -6.17
N ARG A 125 -2.69 -0.18 -5.84
CA ARG A 125 -1.35 -0.59 -6.27
C ARG A 125 -0.98 -1.96 -5.74
N ARG A 126 -1.29 -2.24 -4.47
CA ARG A 126 -0.94 -3.52 -3.83
C ARG A 126 -1.82 -4.66 -4.32
N PHE A 127 -3.12 -4.48 -4.52
CA PHE A 127 -4.01 -5.61 -4.82
C PHE A 127 -4.36 -5.77 -6.30
N ALA A 128 -4.43 -4.70 -7.09
CA ALA A 128 -4.87 -4.79 -8.50
C ALA A 128 -3.79 -5.44 -9.39
N GLY A 129 -2.52 -5.08 -9.22
CA GLY A 129 -1.42 -5.70 -9.98
C GLY A 129 -1.12 -7.13 -9.54
N GLN A 130 -1.31 -7.43 -8.25
CA GLN A 130 -0.97 -8.72 -7.67
C GLN A 130 -1.96 -9.83 -8.07
N SER A 131 -3.24 -9.55 -8.24
CA SER A 131 -4.25 -10.59 -8.56
C SER A 131 -3.97 -11.32 -9.88
N GLU A 132 -3.69 -10.60 -10.97
CA GLU A 132 -3.41 -11.23 -12.28
C GLU A 132 -2.08 -11.98 -12.27
N ALA A 133 -1.07 -11.39 -11.63
CA ALA A 133 0.19 -12.01 -11.31
C ALA A 133 0.02 -13.36 -10.57
N PHE A 134 -0.83 -13.39 -9.53
CA PHE A 134 -1.11 -14.60 -8.77
C PHE A 134 -1.88 -15.65 -9.56
N LYS A 135 -2.84 -15.24 -10.40
CA LYS A 135 -3.56 -16.17 -11.29
C LYS A 135 -2.61 -16.83 -12.28
N ALA A 136 -1.72 -16.05 -12.89
CA ALA A 136 -0.69 -16.56 -13.79
C ALA A 136 0.25 -17.53 -13.07
N HIS A 137 0.70 -17.17 -11.87
CA HIS A 137 1.56 -18.01 -11.05
C HIS A 137 0.89 -19.33 -10.64
N ALA A 138 -0.37 -19.28 -10.18
CA ALA A 138 -1.17 -20.46 -9.83
C ALA A 138 -1.33 -21.40 -11.04
N ALA A 139 -1.70 -20.84 -12.21
CA ALA A 139 -1.84 -21.61 -13.43
C ALA A 139 -0.50 -22.27 -13.86
N LEU A 140 0.63 -21.57 -13.71
CA LEU A 140 1.95 -22.11 -14.02
C LEU A 140 2.36 -23.24 -13.06
N ASN A 141 2.03 -23.13 -11.78
CA ASN A 141 2.23 -24.20 -10.80
C ASN A 141 1.36 -25.43 -11.12
N ASP A 142 0.12 -25.22 -11.56
CA ASP A 142 -0.78 -26.30 -11.97
C ASP A 142 -0.28 -26.99 -13.24
N LEU A 143 0.16 -26.23 -14.26
CA LEU A 143 0.80 -26.77 -15.46
C LEU A 143 2.06 -27.56 -15.14
N ARG A 144 2.87 -27.06 -14.21
CA ARG A 144 4.04 -27.79 -13.71
C ARG A 144 3.63 -29.10 -13.05
N ARG A 145 2.66 -29.08 -12.14
CA ARG A 145 2.17 -30.29 -11.47
C ARG A 145 1.68 -31.31 -12.49
N ALA A 146 0.90 -30.85 -13.47
CA ALA A 146 0.40 -31.66 -14.59
C ALA A 146 1.55 -32.25 -15.42
N SER A 147 2.64 -31.51 -15.65
CA SER A 147 3.81 -31.98 -16.41
C SER A 147 4.53 -33.20 -15.79
N TYR A 148 4.29 -33.48 -14.51
CA TYR A 148 4.85 -34.63 -13.79
C TYR A 148 3.85 -35.79 -13.60
N LEU A 149 2.58 -35.58 -13.93
CA LEU A 149 1.58 -36.65 -13.89
C LEU A 149 1.93 -37.74 -14.93
N ARG A 150 1.77 -38.99 -14.51
CA ARG A 150 1.94 -40.19 -15.36
C ARG A 150 0.62 -40.93 -15.60
N SER A 151 -0.49 -40.29 -15.27
CA SER A 151 -1.84 -40.87 -15.26
C SER A 151 -2.44 -41.06 -16.65
N ASP A 152 -1.90 -40.40 -17.67
CA ASP A 152 -2.39 -40.49 -19.05
C ASP A 152 -1.24 -40.86 -20.00
N PRO A 153 -1.14 -42.14 -20.43
CA PRO A 153 -0.09 -42.66 -21.30
C PRO A 153 0.04 -41.94 -22.65
N ASP A 154 -1.08 -41.51 -23.23
CA ASP A 154 -1.13 -40.89 -24.56
C ASP A 154 -0.59 -39.45 -24.52
N ASN A 155 -0.78 -38.77 -23.39
CA ASN A 155 -0.38 -37.39 -23.19
C ASN A 155 0.97 -37.20 -22.49
N VAL A 156 1.66 -38.27 -22.05
CA VAL A 156 2.96 -38.18 -21.35
C VAL A 156 3.99 -37.37 -22.13
N ARG A 157 4.06 -37.54 -23.45
CA ARG A 157 5.03 -36.82 -24.30
C ARG A 157 4.73 -35.32 -24.34
N ALA A 158 3.45 -34.94 -24.48
CA ALA A 158 3.01 -33.55 -24.48
C ALA A 158 3.24 -32.89 -23.10
N LEU A 159 2.85 -33.58 -22.01
CA LEU A 159 3.06 -33.11 -20.64
C LEU A 159 4.55 -32.92 -20.33
N ARG A 160 5.43 -33.83 -20.77
CA ARG A 160 6.89 -33.67 -20.60
C ARG A 160 7.44 -32.50 -21.42
N ALA A 161 6.90 -32.24 -22.61
CA ALA A 161 7.34 -31.14 -23.46
C ALA A 161 7.07 -29.74 -22.83
N LEU A 162 6.11 -29.63 -21.90
CA LEU A 162 5.85 -28.40 -21.15
C LEU A 162 6.98 -27.99 -20.20
N ARG A 163 7.85 -28.93 -19.78
CA ARG A 163 8.86 -28.65 -18.75
C ARG A 163 9.89 -27.62 -19.17
N SER A 164 10.44 -27.73 -20.37
CA SER A 164 11.47 -26.81 -20.85
C SER A 164 10.94 -25.37 -21.08
N PRO A 165 9.75 -25.16 -21.69
CA PRO A 165 9.11 -23.84 -21.72
C PRO A 165 8.81 -23.28 -20.32
N LEU A 166 8.32 -24.10 -19.39
CA LEU A 166 8.08 -23.67 -18.01
C LEU A 166 9.39 -23.27 -17.30
N GLU A 167 10.46 -24.05 -17.46
CA GLU A 167 11.79 -23.71 -16.93
C GLU A 167 12.30 -22.39 -17.52
N LYS A 168 12.12 -22.15 -18.83
CA LYS A 168 12.51 -20.86 -19.44
C LYS A 168 11.73 -19.69 -18.85
N LEU A 169 10.44 -19.86 -18.59
CA LEU A 169 9.62 -18.85 -17.93
C LEU A 169 10.10 -18.58 -16.50
N GLU A 170 10.68 -19.55 -15.80
CA GLU A 170 11.20 -19.32 -14.43
C GLU A 170 12.36 -18.34 -14.36
N PHE A 171 13.15 -18.29 -15.42
CA PHE A 171 14.29 -17.37 -15.57
C PHE A 171 13.87 -16.03 -16.15
N ASP A 172 12.60 -15.83 -16.49
CA ASP A 172 12.07 -14.54 -16.91
C ASP A 172 12.01 -13.59 -15.69
N PRO A 173 12.59 -12.37 -15.76
CA PRO A 173 12.51 -11.38 -14.69
C PRO A 173 11.08 -11.09 -14.22
N ALA A 174 10.09 -11.13 -15.11
CA ALA A 174 8.69 -10.96 -14.75
C ALA A 174 8.19 -12.10 -13.85
N PHE A 175 8.70 -13.32 -14.02
CA PHE A 175 8.32 -14.47 -13.19
C PHE A 175 9.06 -14.52 -11.85
N VAL A 176 10.29 -13.98 -11.78
CA VAL A 176 10.99 -13.76 -10.50
C VAL A 176 10.14 -12.90 -9.57
N GLN A 177 9.53 -11.83 -10.09
CA GLN A 177 8.59 -10.99 -9.34
C GLN A 177 7.36 -11.76 -8.84
N LEU A 178 6.77 -12.64 -9.66
CA LEU A 178 5.64 -13.47 -9.25
C LEU A 178 6.00 -14.43 -8.09
N ARG A 179 7.21 -14.98 -8.09
CA ARG A 179 7.69 -15.85 -7.01
C ARG A 179 8.00 -15.08 -5.73
N LEU A 180 8.49 -13.84 -5.83
CA LEU A 180 8.67 -12.97 -4.67
C LEU A 180 7.34 -12.63 -4.01
N LEU A 181 6.28 -12.40 -4.81
CA LEU A 181 4.92 -12.21 -4.30
C LEU A 181 4.40 -13.45 -3.56
N GLU A 182 4.72 -14.66 -4.03
CA GLU A 182 4.40 -15.92 -3.33
C GLU A 182 5.04 -15.96 -1.94
N VAL A 183 6.32 -15.60 -1.84
CA VAL A 183 7.05 -15.54 -0.57
C VAL A 183 6.44 -14.49 0.36
N ALA A 184 6.16 -13.28 -0.15
CA ALA A 184 5.52 -12.21 0.62
C ALA A 184 4.14 -12.60 1.17
N GLN A 185 3.36 -13.37 0.41
CA GLN A 185 2.07 -13.91 0.88
C GLN A 185 2.23 -15.00 1.94
N ALA A 186 3.19 -15.91 1.78
CA ALA A 186 3.46 -16.92 2.80
C ALA A 186 3.84 -16.27 4.14
N VAL A 187 4.60 -15.19 4.09
CA VAL A 187 4.91 -14.36 5.25
C VAL A 187 3.67 -13.68 5.82
N SER A 188 2.88 -13.00 4.98
CA SER A 188 1.68 -12.29 5.41
C SER A 188 0.60 -13.20 6.01
N ARG A 189 0.51 -14.46 5.56
CA ARG A 189 -0.40 -15.48 6.13
C ARG A 189 0.15 -16.14 7.39
N GLY A 190 1.41 -15.92 7.73
CA GLY A 190 2.09 -16.55 8.87
C GLY A 190 2.59 -17.97 8.59
N ASP A 191 2.50 -18.44 7.35
CA ASP A 191 3.01 -19.75 6.89
C ASP A 191 4.55 -19.78 6.85
N LEU A 192 5.17 -18.61 6.65
CA LEU A 192 6.62 -18.42 6.66
C LEU A 192 7.00 -17.40 7.73
N ARG A 193 7.67 -17.84 8.80
CA ARG A 193 8.18 -16.96 9.86
C ARG A 193 9.65 -16.65 9.61
N LEU A 194 9.95 -15.38 9.36
CA LEU A 194 11.29 -14.90 9.06
C LEU A 194 11.84 -14.05 10.22
N PRO A 195 13.16 -14.08 10.48
CA PRO A 195 13.83 -13.04 11.25
C PRO A 195 13.67 -11.66 10.61
N ASP A 196 13.73 -10.59 11.42
CA ASP A 196 13.48 -9.21 10.99
C ASP A 196 14.33 -8.77 9.79
N GLU A 197 15.59 -9.21 9.72
CA GLU A 197 16.49 -8.91 8.60
C GLU A 197 15.98 -9.50 7.27
N LEU A 198 15.52 -10.76 7.28
CA LEU A 198 15.01 -11.43 6.07
C LEU A 198 13.60 -10.94 5.72
N MET A 199 12.80 -10.61 6.74
CA MET A 199 11.51 -9.94 6.55
C MET A 199 11.68 -8.61 5.81
N GLY A 200 12.69 -7.82 6.21
CA GLY A 200 13.06 -6.57 5.54
C GLY A 200 13.41 -6.77 4.07
N ASP A 201 14.17 -7.81 3.74
CA ASP A 201 14.50 -8.17 2.35
C ASP A 201 13.23 -8.46 1.52
N VAL A 202 12.29 -9.27 2.04
CA VAL A 202 11.04 -9.62 1.33
C VAL A 202 10.16 -8.38 1.12
N LEU A 203 9.99 -7.56 2.14
CA LEU A 203 9.17 -6.34 2.05
C LEU A 203 9.75 -5.35 1.05
N ALA A 204 11.07 -5.14 1.09
CA ALA A 204 11.72 -4.25 0.15
C ALA A 204 11.57 -4.78 -1.29
N LEU A 205 11.82 -6.07 -1.53
CA LEU A 205 11.63 -6.73 -2.82
C LEU A 205 10.19 -6.68 -3.34
N ALA A 206 9.21 -6.77 -2.45
CA ALA A 206 7.79 -6.74 -2.82
C ALA A 206 7.24 -5.32 -3.08
N ASP A 207 7.68 -4.30 -2.33
CA ASP A 207 7.22 -2.91 -2.50
C ASP A 207 7.89 -2.22 -3.70
N ALA A 208 9.08 -2.66 -4.06
CA ALA A 208 9.91 -2.04 -5.09
C ALA A 208 9.25 -1.95 -6.48
N GLY A 209 8.42 -2.93 -6.87
CA GLY A 209 7.83 -3.02 -8.23
C GLY A 209 8.85 -3.22 -9.37
N ASP A 210 10.05 -2.64 -9.24
CA ASP A 210 11.30 -2.87 -9.94
C ASP A 210 12.37 -3.22 -8.89
N PRO A 211 12.94 -4.45 -8.89
CA PRO A 211 13.96 -4.89 -7.92
C PRO A 211 15.12 -3.92 -7.74
N ARG A 212 15.43 -3.09 -8.75
CA ARG A 212 16.51 -2.08 -8.71
C ARG A 212 16.37 -1.06 -7.60
N SER A 213 15.14 -0.74 -7.18
CA SER A 213 14.88 0.25 -6.13
C SER A 213 15.17 -0.25 -4.72
N VAL A 214 15.25 -1.58 -4.50
CA VAL A 214 15.59 -2.22 -3.21
C VAL A 214 17.02 -1.96 -2.79
N VAL A 215 17.89 -1.83 -3.79
CA VAL A 215 19.34 -1.91 -3.66
C VAL A 215 20.00 -0.60 -4.15
N GLY A 216 19.20 0.33 -4.69
CA GLY A 216 19.65 1.52 -5.40
C GLY A 216 19.79 2.77 -4.54
N ALA A 217 20.99 3.03 -4.04
CA ALA A 217 21.48 4.41 -3.82
C ALA A 217 22.92 4.64 -4.36
N SER A 218 23.62 3.58 -4.78
CA SER A 218 24.93 3.65 -5.42
C SER A 218 25.17 2.35 -6.19
N ALA A 219 25.62 2.40 -7.46
CA ALA A 219 25.87 1.20 -8.27
C ALA A 219 26.96 0.27 -7.71
N PHE A 220 27.80 0.76 -6.79
CA PHE A 220 28.76 -0.04 -6.03
C PHE A 220 28.14 -0.60 -4.75
N ALA A 221 27.39 0.21 -4.01
CA ALA A 221 26.60 -0.28 -2.87
C ALA A 221 25.58 -1.34 -3.31
N GLY A 222 25.09 -1.25 -4.55
CA GLY A 222 24.06 -2.13 -5.05
C GLY A 222 24.53 -3.54 -5.38
N ARG A 223 25.74 -3.68 -5.93
CA ARG A 223 26.30 -5.01 -6.24
C ARG A 223 26.65 -5.80 -4.99
N ASP A 224 27.34 -5.15 -4.05
CA ASP A 224 27.73 -5.77 -2.78
C ASP A 224 26.49 -6.08 -1.93
N ALA A 225 25.48 -5.21 -1.93
CA ALA A 225 24.21 -5.47 -1.24
C ALA A 225 23.43 -6.64 -1.86
N ALA A 226 23.39 -6.75 -3.20
CA ALA A 226 22.74 -7.89 -3.87
C ALA A 226 23.46 -9.21 -3.56
N ALA A 227 24.80 -9.23 -3.62
CA ALA A 227 25.59 -10.41 -3.25
C ALA A 227 25.41 -10.79 -1.77
N ALA A 228 25.41 -9.80 -0.87
CA ALA A 228 25.15 -10.01 0.55
C ALA A 228 23.74 -10.57 0.80
N GLY A 229 22.73 -10.07 0.09
CA GLY A 229 21.35 -10.60 0.13
C GLY A 229 21.29 -12.06 -0.30
N ALA A 230 21.88 -12.41 -1.45
CA ALA A 230 21.94 -13.79 -1.91
C ALA A 230 22.64 -14.72 -0.91
N ALA A 231 23.74 -14.26 -0.30
CA ALA A 231 24.46 -15.01 0.73
C ALA A 231 23.62 -15.24 1.99
N ARG A 232 22.91 -14.21 2.48
CA ARG A 232 22.01 -14.33 3.66
C ARG A 232 20.91 -15.38 3.42
N TRP A 233 20.23 -15.29 2.27
CA TRP A 233 19.16 -16.22 1.93
C TRP A 233 19.66 -17.64 1.66
N SER A 234 20.84 -17.79 1.07
CA SER A 234 21.48 -19.10 0.92
C SER A 234 21.84 -19.71 2.28
N ALA A 235 22.38 -18.93 3.20
CA ALA A 235 22.75 -19.41 4.53
C ALA A 235 21.52 -19.85 5.32
N TRP A 236 20.45 -19.06 5.29
CA TRP A 236 19.20 -19.40 5.97
C TRP A 236 18.51 -20.63 5.36
N GLY A 237 18.44 -20.71 4.02
CA GLY A 237 17.78 -21.81 3.31
C GLY A 237 18.49 -23.16 3.40
N ASN A 238 19.82 -23.15 3.61
CA ASN A 238 20.65 -24.36 3.75
C ASN A 238 20.73 -24.89 5.20
N ASP A 239 20.10 -24.20 6.16
CA ASP A 239 20.01 -24.70 7.54
C ASP A 239 19.18 -26.00 7.56
N SER A 240 19.78 -27.06 8.08
CA SER A 240 19.16 -28.40 8.19
C SER A 240 17.81 -28.44 8.93
N ARG A 241 17.51 -27.40 9.72
CA ARG A 241 16.24 -27.26 10.46
C ARG A 241 15.08 -26.75 9.60
N ARG A 242 15.33 -26.35 8.34
CA ARG A 242 14.31 -25.80 7.45
C ARG A 242 13.51 -26.90 6.77
N SER A 243 12.21 -26.68 6.66
CA SER A 243 11.33 -27.52 5.86
C SER A 243 11.66 -27.39 4.36
N PRO A 244 11.31 -28.40 3.54
CA PRO A 244 11.46 -28.31 2.09
C PRO A 244 10.76 -27.10 1.46
N ASN A 245 9.68 -26.61 2.09
CA ASN A 245 8.98 -25.41 1.65
C ASN A 245 9.78 -24.13 1.96
N GLU A 246 10.31 -24.00 3.18
CA GLU A 246 11.16 -22.88 3.58
C GLU A 246 12.43 -22.81 2.73
N SER A 247 13.13 -23.93 2.51
CA SER A 247 14.33 -23.95 1.66
C SER A 247 14.02 -23.59 0.20
N ARG A 248 12.83 -23.94 -0.31
CA ARG A 248 12.38 -23.53 -1.65
C ARG A 248 12.12 -22.02 -1.70
N MET A 249 11.39 -21.47 -0.73
CA MET A 249 11.12 -20.03 -0.65
C MET A 249 12.43 -19.23 -0.50
N ALA A 250 13.38 -19.74 0.29
CA ALA A 250 14.70 -19.13 0.41
C ALA A 250 15.44 -19.08 -0.92
N ARG A 251 15.36 -20.16 -1.70
CA ARG A 251 15.98 -20.22 -3.04
C ARG A 251 15.34 -19.21 -3.99
N MET A 252 14.03 -19.02 -3.94
CA MET A 252 13.33 -18.01 -4.77
C MET A 252 13.84 -16.60 -4.49
N VAL A 253 14.00 -16.22 -3.21
CA VAL A 253 14.52 -14.88 -2.85
C VAL A 253 16.01 -14.75 -3.18
N LYS A 254 16.80 -15.81 -2.97
CA LYS A 254 18.20 -15.87 -3.40
C LYS A 254 18.35 -15.62 -4.90
N GLU A 255 17.56 -16.32 -5.72
CA GLU A 255 17.57 -16.18 -7.17
C GLU A 255 17.20 -14.76 -7.60
N ALA A 256 16.31 -14.07 -6.87
CA ALA A 256 16.00 -12.67 -7.14
C ALA A 256 17.21 -11.75 -6.90
N PHE A 257 17.93 -11.93 -5.78
CA PHE A 257 19.16 -11.18 -5.53
C PHE A 257 20.27 -11.50 -6.55
N GLU A 258 20.38 -12.75 -6.99
CA GLU A 258 21.33 -13.16 -8.05
C GLU A 258 20.98 -12.54 -9.41
N ALA A 259 19.69 -12.49 -9.76
CA ALA A 259 19.21 -11.82 -10.96
C ALA A 259 19.54 -10.32 -10.93
N MET A 260 19.33 -9.65 -9.80
CA MET A 260 19.72 -8.25 -9.61
C MET A 260 21.22 -8.04 -9.78
N TRP A 261 22.04 -8.91 -9.20
CA TRP A 261 23.49 -8.86 -9.32
C TRP A 261 23.95 -8.99 -10.79
N LEU A 262 23.39 -9.95 -11.54
CA LEU A 262 23.67 -10.15 -12.97
C LEU A 262 23.26 -8.94 -13.83
N GLU A 263 22.12 -8.31 -13.52
CA GLU A 263 21.70 -7.10 -14.23
C GLU A 263 22.62 -5.91 -13.95
N PHE A 264 23.07 -5.72 -12.70
CA PHE A 264 24.07 -4.69 -12.37
C PHE A 264 25.42 -4.97 -13.04
N GLU A 265 25.79 -6.24 -13.25
CA GLU A 265 27.00 -6.60 -14.00
C GLU A 265 26.89 -6.21 -15.48
N ARG A 266 25.72 -6.41 -16.09
CA ARG A 266 25.47 -6.04 -17.50
C ARG A 266 25.39 -4.54 -17.71
N GLY A 267 24.83 -3.78 -16.77
CA GLY A 267 24.74 -2.31 -16.86
C GLY A 267 26.04 -1.55 -16.57
N ALA A 268 27.07 -2.23 -16.04
CA ALA A 268 28.39 -1.66 -15.78
C ALA A 268 29.40 -1.86 -16.92
N ARG A 269 29.03 -2.59 -17.99
CA ARG A 269 29.81 -2.79 -19.21
C ARG A 269 29.29 -1.90 -20.32
#